data_AF-A0A150AGG4-F1
#
_entry.id   AF-A0A150AGG4-F1
#
_cell.length_a   1.000
_cell.length_b   1.000
_cell.length_c   1.000
_cell.angle_alpha   90.00
_cell.angle_beta   90.00
_cell.angle_gamma   90.00
#
_symmetry.space_group_name_H-M   'P 1'
#
loop_
_entity.id
_entity.type
_entity.pdbx_description
1 polymer ?
#
loop_
_entity_poly.entity_id
_entity_poly.type
_entity_poly.pdbx_seq_one_letter_code
_entity_poly.pdbx_strand_id
1 'polypeptide(L)'
;MKENIGKYLENNFWPKLSKEKLTTEKKKYELALPAQKKVTFFKKIEEEFYKFDVVRKGIVAANVLALIYDSDVSFLLMAGSAFYLFNQAKKIRSTPEKIFNLISDHQVQTSYPTKSFQKRTFNYDPTSIGINDIQLGYLIDYNLKTYQVVEHFQLNSNSGAEEEKLVLLSGIDELVLFKYFDQVNLKIRVAEKVNIYSIDESLDTEILLKQQPKAILTVNGKKFYRDAYQTGSIYSFTDDKVTHKYGRWDYYDESRVEYLTIEQVGAKNFHAYVGKLVHETAFSDILPKK
;
A
#
# COMPACT_ATOMS: atom_id res chain seq x y z
N MET A 1 50.68 1.55 26.23
CA MET A 1 49.54 2.42 26.60
C MET A 1 48.45 2.53 25.52
N LYS A 2 48.78 2.39 24.21
CA LYS A 2 47.80 2.49 23.10
C LYS A 2 46.82 1.29 22.97
N GLU A 3 47.20 0.08 23.40
CA GLU A 3 46.33 -1.12 23.27
C GLU A 3 45.11 -1.14 24.20
N ASN A 4 45.07 -0.33 25.26
CA ASN A 4 43.95 -0.34 26.23
C ASN A 4 42.87 0.71 25.96
N ILE A 5 43.17 1.74 25.15
CA ILE A 5 42.23 2.84 24.91
C ILE A 5 41.07 2.37 24.01
N GLY A 6 41.34 1.52 23.01
CA GLY A 6 40.30 0.95 22.14
C GLY A 6 39.25 0.12 22.91
N LYS A 7 39.71 -0.79 23.78
CA LYS A 7 38.82 -1.59 24.64
C LYS A 7 38.09 -0.74 25.70
N TYR A 8 38.73 0.32 26.19
CA TYR A 8 38.13 1.23 27.17
C TYR A 8 37.00 2.07 26.55
N LEU A 9 37.21 2.58 25.33
CA LEU A 9 36.19 3.33 24.58
C LEU A 9 35.02 2.41 24.16
N GLU A 10 35.29 1.18 23.72
CA GLU A 10 34.25 0.19 23.39
C GLU A 10 33.35 -0.18 24.58
N ASN A 11 33.92 -0.25 25.80
CA ASN A 11 33.20 -0.70 26.98
C ASN A 11 32.51 0.42 27.77
N ASN A 12 33.03 1.66 27.74
CA ASN A 12 32.54 2.74 28.61
C ASN A 12 31.78 3.85 27.88
N PHE A 13 32.04 4.08 26.59
CA PHE A 13 31.44 5.21 25.86
C PHE A 13 30.33 4.84 24.88
N TRP A 14 29.98 3.55 24.78
CA TRP A 14 29.04 3.07 23.76
C TRP A 14 27.82 2.35 24.35
N PRO A 15 26.57 2.71 23.98
CA PRO A 15 25.48 1.77 24.16
C PRO A 15 25.76 0.57 23.24
N LYS A 16 26.09 -0.59 23.82
CA LYS A 16 26.07 -1.88 23.11
C LYS A 16 24.63 -2.11 22.64
N LEU A 17 24.30 -1.63 21.44
CA LEU A 17 23.29 -2.23 20.57
C LEU A 17 23.90 -3.54 20.05
N SER A 18 24.18 -4.47 20.97
CA SER A 18 24.63 -5.80 20.57
C SER A 18 23.47 -6.49 19.87
N LYS A 19 23.78 -7.31 18.86
CA LYS A 19 22.80 -8.17 18.19
C LYS A 19 21.94 -8.95 19.20
N GLU A 20 22.48 -9.24 20.39
CA GLU A 20 21.77 -9.88 21.50
C GLU A 20 20.55 -9.09 22.02
N LYS A 21 20.65 -7.77 22.22
CA LYS A 21 19.49 -6.96 22.64
C LYS A 21 18.43 -6.89 21.55
N LEU A 22 18.88 -6.85 20.29
CA LEU A 22 18.02 -6.99 19.11
C LEU A 22 17.29 -8.34 19.09
N THR A 23 17.94 -9.45 19.45
CA THR A 23 17.27 -10.76 19.57
C THR A 23 16.26 -10.85 20.71
N THR A 24 16.52 -10.18 21.85
CA THR A 24 15.57 -10.15 22.97
C THR A 24 14.34 -9.31 22.64
N GLU A 25 14.51 -8.15 22.02
CA GLU A 25 13.38 -7.35 21.52
C GLU A 25 12.68 -8.02 20.31
N LYS A 26 13.43 -8.71 19.46
CA LYS A 26 12.90 -9.51 18.35
C LYS A 26 11.91 -10.56 18.83
N LYS A 27 12.18 -11.28 19.92
CA LYS A 27 11.21 -12.22 20.52
C LYS A 27 9.91 -11.55 20.96
N LYS A 28 9.98 -10.34 21.54
CA LYS A 28 8.80 -9.56 21.97
C LYS A 28 7.88 -9.28 20.78
N TYR A 29 8.44 -8.88 19.64
CA TYR A 29 7.67 -8.53 18.44
C TYR A 29 7.34 -9.74 17.56
N GLU A 30 8.16 -10.80 17.58
CA GLU A 30 7.89 -12.08 16.92
C GLU A 30 6.63 -12.76 17.47
N LEU A 31 6.33 -12.62 18.75
CA LEU A 31 5.10 -13.16 19.33
C LEU A 31 3.87 -12.30 19.03
N ALA A 32 4.06 -10.99 18.82
CA ALA A 32 2.98 -10.03 18.63
C ALA A 32 2.54 -9.84 17.16
N LEU A 33 3.39 -10.18 16.19
CA LEU A 33 3.11 -9.96 14.76
C LEU A 33 2.73 -11.27 14.03
N PRO A 34 1.74 -11.25 13.12
CA PRO A 34 1.48 -12.34 12.18
C PRO A 34 2.69 -12.67 11.30
N ALA A 35 2.84 -13.92 10.86
CA ALA A 35 4.02 -14.39 10.11
C ALA A 35 4.38 -13.51 8.90
N GLN A 36 3.38 -13.05 8.14
CA GLN A 36 3.54 -12.17 6.98
C GLN A 36 4.16 -10.81 7.35
N LYS A 37 3.85 -10.27 8.53
CA LYS A 37 4.34 -8.96 9.00
C LYS A 37 5.72 -9.02 9.63
N LYS A 38 6.16 -10.20 10.11
CA LYS A 38 7.46 -10.39 10.76
C LYS A 38 8.60 -10.10 9.80
N VAL A 39 8.54 -10.68 8.60
CA VAL A 39 9.60 -10.54 7.59
C VAL A 39 9.89 -9.06 7.33
N THR A 40 8.85 -8.27 7.09
CA THR A 40 9.05 -6.86 6.77
C THR A 40 9.38 -5.98 7.97
N PHE A 41 8.83 -6.28 9.14
CA PHE A 41 9.23 -5.62 10.38
C PHE A 41 10.74 -5.78 10.63
N PHE A 42 11.25 -7.01 10.54
CA PHE A 42 12.67 -7.29 10.76
C PHE A 42 13.56 -6.72 9.67
N LYS A 43 13.16 -6.82 8.39
CA LYS A 43 13.90 -6.21 7.28
C LYS A 43 14.08 -4.71 7.47
N LYS A 44 13.02 -3.98 7.84
CA LYS A 44 13.09 -2.52 8.03
C LYS A 44 13.91 -2.12 9.26
N ILE A 45 13.83 -2.91 10.34
CA ILE A 45 14.71 -2.74 11.49
C ILE A 45 16.17 -2.92 11.04
N GLU A 46 16.48 -4.00 10.33
CA GLU A 46 17.84 -4.27 9.84
C GLU A 46 18.38 -3.14 8.95
N GLU A 47 17.56 -2.59 8.05
CA GLU A 47 17.93 -1.44 7.22
C GLU A 47 18.28 -0.18 8.04
N GLU A 48 17.47 0.16 9.03
CA GLU A 48 17.72 1.33 9.90
C GLU A 48 18.96 1.14 10.77
N PHE A 49 19.17 -0.08 11.28
CA PHE A 49 20.38 -0.43 12.02
C PHE A 49 21.63 -0.41 11.14
N TYR A 50 21.53 -0.87 9.89
CA TYR A 50 22.63 -0.83 8.93
C TYR A 50 23.06 0.60 8.61
N LYS A 51 22.11 1.50 8.32
CA LYS A 51 22.40 2.93 8.09
C LYS A 51 23.16 3.55 9.25
N PHE A 52 22.74 3.26 10.48
CA PHE A 52 23.43 3.73 11.67
C PHE A 52 24.85 3.18 11.80
N ASP A 53 25.04 1.88 11.55
CA ASP A 53 26.36 1.26 11.64
C ASP A 53 27.35 1.89 10.65
N VAL A 54 26.89 2.19 9.43
CA VAL A 54 27.69 2.90 8.41
C VAL A 54 28.07 4.31 8.89
N VAL A 55 27.10 5.11 9.36
CA VAL A 55 27.36 6.46 9.89
C VAL A 55 28.33 6.42 11.08
N ARG A 56 28.12 5.48 12.00
CA ARG A 56 29.00 5.27 13.15
C ARG A 56 30.43 4.98 12.73
N LYS A 57 30.65 4.02 11.82
CA LYS A 57 31.98 3.66 11.32
C LYS A 57 32.67 4.86 10.67
N GLY A 58 31.94 5.65 9.89
CA GLY A 58 32.46 6.88 9.29
C GLY A 58 32.95 7.91 10.32
N ILE A 59 32.14 8.20 11.34
CA ILE A 59 32.51 9.17 12.39
C ILE A 59 33.69 8.66 13.22
N VAL A 60 33.73 7.36 13.55
CA VAL A 60 34.86 6.77 14.28
C VAL A 60 36.15 6.89 13.47
N ALA A 61 36.13 6.57 12.17
CA ALA A 61 37.29 6.71 11.30
C ALA A 61 37.76 8.17 11.21
N ALA A 62 36.82 9.13 11.09
CA ALA A 62 37.14 10.55 11.07
C ALA A 62 37.80 11.03 12.38
N ASN A 63 37.32 10.59 13.53
CA ASN A 63 37.91 10.93 14.82
C ASN A 63 39.31 10.32 15.02
N VAL A 64 39.55 9.10 14.51
CA VAL A 64 40.89 8.49 14.52
C VAL A 64 41.86 9.27 13.65
N LEU A 65 41.43 9.71 12.46
CA LEU A 65 42.24 10.57 11.59
C LEU A 65 42.53 11.92 12.26
N ALA A 66 41.52 12.57 12.84
CA ALA A 66 41.70 13.85 13.53
C ALA A 66 42.75 13.75 14.65
N LEU A 67 42.72 12.69 15.45
CA LEU A 67 43.73 12.43 16.49
C LEU A 67 45.16 12.27 15.96
N ILE A 68 45.34 11.79 14.73
CA ILE A 68 46.66 11.60 14.12
C ILE A 68 47.25 12.93 13.65
N TYR A 69 46.40 13.85 13.16
CA TYR A 69 46.84 15.09 12.55
C TYR A 69 46.87 16.29 13.51
N ASP A 70 45.97 16.37 14.48
CA ASP A 70 45.89 17.50 15.43
C ASP A 70 45.22 17.07 16.75
N SER A 71 45.98 17.05 17.85
CA SER A 71 45.48 16.63 19.16
C SER A 71 44.51 17.63 19.79
N ASP A 72 44.62 18.92 19.47
CA ASP A 72 43.92 19.96 20.21
C ASP A 72 42.50 20.16 19.68
N VAL A 73 42.31 19.98 18.37
CA VAL A 73 40.98 19.96 17.73
C VAL A 73 40.26 18.64 17.98
N SER A 74 40.99 17.56 18.28
CA SER A 74 40.43 16.21 18.42
C SER A 74 39.42 16.06 19.56
N PHE A 75 39.63 16.74 20.70
CA PHE A 75 38.77 16.54 21.87
C PHE A 75 37.35 17.09 21.67
N LEU A 76 37.22 18.30 21.10
CA LEU A 76 35.92 18.91 20.79
C LEU A 76 35.18 18.13 19.70
N LEU A 77 35.89 17.67 18.66
CA LEU A 77 35.32 16.80 17.62
C LEU A 77 34.83 15.47 18.20
N MET A 78 35.59 14.86 19.09
CA MET A 78 35.20 13.62 19.76
C MET A 78 33.98 13.82 20.67
N ALA A 79 33.92 14.90 21.44
CA ALA A 79 32.78 15.22 22.29
C ALA A 79 31.51 15.45 21.46
N GLY A 80 31.60 16.22 20.38
CA GLY A 80 30.48 16.46 19.46
C GLY A 80 30.01 15.17 18.76
N SER A 81 30.96 14.35 18.30
CA SER A 81 30.69 13.04 17.69
C SER A 81 30.01 12.07 18.65
N ALA A 82 30.48 12.01 19.90
CA ALA A 82 29.89 11.19 20.95
C ALA A 82 28.46 11.63 21.26
N PHE A 83 28.22 12.95 21.39
CA PHE A 83 26.88 13.50 21.61
C PHE A 83 25.93 13.19 20.44
N TYR A 84 26.40 13.34 19.19
CA TYR A 84 25.63 13.00 18.00
C TYR A 84 25.27 11.51 17.97
N LEU A 85 26.25 10.62 18.18
CA LEU A 85 26.03 9.17 18.15
C LEU A 85 25.16 8.69 19.31
N PHE A 86 25.26 9.33 20.49
CA PHE A 86 24.35 9.10 21.61
C PHE A 86 22.89 9.45 21.26
N ASN A 87 22.65 10.62 20.66
CA ASN A 87 21.31 11.02 20.22
C ASN A 87 20.76 10.10 19.13
N GLN A 88 21.59 9.69 18.17
CA GLN A 88 21.18 8.75 17.12
C GLN A 88 20.89 7.35 17.70
N ALA A 89 21.69 6.85 18.64
CA ALA A 89 21.44 5.58 19.32
C ALA A 89 20.12 5.61 20.11
N LYS A 90 19.79 6.73 20.77
CA LYS A 90 18.49 6.92 21.44
C LYS A 90 17.33 6.86 20.45
N LYS A 91 17.45 7.48 19.27
CA LYS A 91 16.44 7.38 18.21
C LYS A 91 16.24 5.94 17.74
N ILE A 92 17.33 5.22 17.45
CA ILE A 92 17.30 3.84 16.96
C ILE A 92 16.69 2.88 17.97
N ARG A 93 16.96 3.09 19.26
CA ARG A 93 16.34 2.30 20.33
C ARG A 93 14.80 2.44 20.35
N SER A 94 14.27 3.60 19.94
CA SER A 94 12.82 3.81 19.81
C SER A 94 12.23 3.33 18.47
N THR A 95 13.07 2.98 17.49
CA THR A 95 12.63 2.62 16.13
C THR A 95 11.80 1.34 16.08
N PRO A 96 12.14 0.24 16.79
CA PRO A 96 11.32 -0.97 16.79
C PRO A 96 9.88 -0.70 17.26
N GLU A 97 9.71 0.10 18.31
CA GLU A 97 8.40 0.47 18.84
C GLU A 97 7.62 1.38 17.89
N LYS A 98 8.28 2.34 17.24
CA LYS A 98 7.66 3.18 16.20
C LYS A 98 7.22 2.36 14.98
N ILE A 99 8.08 1.47 14.49
CA ILE A 99 7.73 0.58 13.37
C ILE A 99 6.62 -0.38 13.79
N PHE A 100 6.66 -0.91 15.02
CA PHE A 100 5.62 -1.78 15.53
C PHE A 100 4.28 -1.05 15.63
N ASN A 101 4.23 0.15 16.22
CA ASN A 101 3.00 0.94 16.30
C ASN A 101 2.50 1.35 14.91
N LEU A 102 3.38 1.69 13.96
CA LEU A 102 2.97 1.87 12.57
C LEU A 102 2.32 0.58 12.03
N ILE A 103 2.95 -0.57 12.18
CA ILE A 103 2.43 -1.83 11.63
C ILE A 103 1.18 -2.34 12.38
N SER A 104 1.03 -1.99 13.66
CA SER A 104 -0.04 -2.45 14.56
C SER A 104 -1.24 -1.50 14.59
N ASP A 105 -1.01 -0.18 14.67
CA ASP A 105 -2.03 0.88 14.67
C ASP A 105 -2.52 1.24 13.27
N HIS A 106 -2.03 0.61 12.20
CA HIS A 106 -2.68 0.67 10.89
C HIS A 106 -3.98 -0.14 10.89
N GLN A 107 -4.92 0.30 11.72
CA GLN A 107 -6.28 0.52 11.27
C GLN A 107 -6.23 1.83 10.50
N VAL A 108 -6.75 1.86 9.29
CA VAL A 108 -6.83 3.09 8.49
C VAL A 108 -7.35 4.21 9.40
N GLN A 109 -6.54 5.25 9.66
CA GLN A 109 -7.02 6.45 10.33
C GLN A 109 -8.08 7.02 9.41
N THR A 110 -9.31 6.72 9.74
CA THR A 110 -10.45 7.16 8.99
C THR A 110 -11.28 7.93 9.96
N SER A 111 -10.98 9.23 10.07
CA SER A 111 -12.05 10.17 10.35
C SER A 111 -13.24 9.77 9.48
N TYR A 112 -14.39 9.56 10.11
CA TYR A 112 -15.64 9.30 9.41
C TYR A 112 -15.80 10.37 8.32
N PRO A 113 -16.06 10.01 7.05
CA PRO A 113 -16.64 11.01 6.17
C PRO A 113 -17.99 11.40 6.75
N THR A 114 -18.12 12.68 7.05
CA THR A 114 -19.32 13.39 7.52
C THR A 114 -20.46 13.41 6.48
N LYS A 115 -20.30 12.70 5.35
CA LYS A 115 -21.24 12.72 4.23
C LYS A 115 -22.10 11.46 4.26
N SER A 116 -23.42 11.65 4.30
CA SER A 116 -24.41 10.59 4.18
C SER A 116 -24.19 9.81 2.89
N PHE A 117 -24.15 8.49 3.01
CA PHE A 117 -24.14 7.60 1.85
C PHE A 117 -25.45 7.80 1.07
N GLN A 118 -25.34 8.06 -0.23
CA GLN A 118 -26.49 8.14 -1.14
C GLN A 118 -26.56 6.85 -1.95
N LYS A 119 -27.58 6.04 -1.68
CA LYS A 119 -27.87 4.84 -2.46
C LYS A 119 -28.38 5.26 -3.84
N ARG A 120 -27.71 4.81 -4.91
CA ARG A 120 -28.25 4.98 -6.26
C ARG A 120 -29.55 4.18 -6.41
N THR A 121 -30.57 4.80 -7.01
CA THR A 121 -31.77 4.09 -7.44
C THR A 121 -31.58 3.63 -8.88
N PHE A 122 -31.93 2.37 -9.15
CA PHE A 122 -31.96 1.85 -10.51
C PHE A 122 -33.37 2.01 -11.07
N ASN A 123 -33.48 2.76 -12.16
CA ASN A 123 -34.67 2.81 -12.99
C ASN A 123 -34.20 2.64 -14.42
N TYR A 124 -34.65 1.60 -15.11
CA TYR A 124 -34.21 1.29 -16.47
C TYR A 124 -35.42 1.15 -17.40
N ASP A 125 -35.23 1.55 -18.65
CA ASP A 125 -36.19 1.28 -19.70
C ASP A 125 -35.97 -0.16 -20.21
N PRO A 126 -36.95 -1.08 -20.07
CA PRO A 126 -36.80 -2.46 -20.53
C PRO A 126 -36.60 -2.56 -22.05
N THR A 127 -36.89 -1.51 -22.82
CA THR A 127 -36.67 -1.46 -24.27
C THR A 127 -35.29 -0.92 -24.66
N SER A 128 -34.55 -0.35 -23.73
CA SER A 128 -33.24 0.28 -23.96
C SER A 128 -32.31 0.06 -22.78
N ILE A 129 -31.93 -1.20 -22.54
CA ILE A 129 -31.02 -1.58 -21.44
C ILE A 129 -29.58 -1.32 -21.88
N GLY A 130 -28.89 -0.45 -21.14
CA GLY A 130 -27.46 -0.16 -21.35
C GLY A 130 -26.57 -0.71 -20.24
N ILE A 131 -25.26 -0.62 -20.45
CA ILE A 131 -24.23 -0.97 -19.46
C ILE A 131 -24.37 -0.17 -18.15
N ASN A 132 -24.94 1.04 -18.22
CA ASN A 132 -25.20 1.84 -17.03
C ASN A 132 -26.27 1.21 -16.12
N ASP A 133 -27.21 0.45 -16.67
CA ASP A 133 -28.38 -0.09 -15.99
C ASP A 133 -28.15 -1.45 -15.31
N ILE A 134 -26.94 -1.98 -15.45
CA ILE A 134 -26.56 -3.29 -14.93
C ILE A 134 -26.74 -3.36 -13.41
N GLN A 135 -27.37 -4.44 -12.97
CA GLN A 135 -27.63 -4.78 -11.58
C GLN A 135 -27.23 -6.23 -11.27
N LEU A 136 -27.26 -6.57 -9.98
CA LEU A 136 -27.05 -7.93 -9.49
C LEU A 136 -27.90 -8.95 -10.24
N GLY A 137 -27.25 -10.00 -10.70
CA GLY A 137 -27.86 -11.15 -11.37
C GLY A 137 -28.09 -10.99 -12.87
N TYR A 138 -27.83 -9.81 -13.46
CA TYR A 138 -27.92 -9.61 -14.91
C TYR A 138 -26.89 -10.50 -15.63
N LEU A 139 -27.20 -10.89 -16.86
CA LEU A 139 -26.26 -11.54 -17.77
C LEU A 139 -25.75 -10.52 -18.78
N ILE A 140 -24.45 -10.55 -19.06
CA ILE A 140 -23.77 -9.60 -19.94
C ILE A 140 -22.86 -10.37 -20.87
N ASP A 141 -22.98 -10.11 -22.16
CA ASP A 141 -22.06 -10.65 -23.15
C ASP A 141 -20.90 -9.70 -23.37
N TYR A 142 -19.69 -10.21 -23.13
CA TYR A 142 -18.44 -9.51 -23.35
C TYR A 142 -17.41 -10.46 -23.95
N ASN A 143 -16.79 -10.06 -25.05
CA ASN A 143 -15.74 -10.83 -25.73
C ASN A 143 -16.16 -12.30 -26.03
N LEU A 144 -17.37 -12.47 -26.59
CA LEU A 144 -17.95 -13.77 -26.95
C LEU A 144 -18.20 -14.73 -25.76
N LYS A 145 -18.20 -14.21 -24.53
CA LYS A 145 -18.56 -14.95 -23.32
C LYS A 145 -19.68 -14.24 -22.57
N THR A 146 -20.61 -15.02 -22.04
CA THR A 146 -21.68 -14.53 -21.17
C THR A 146 -21.21 -14.58 -19.72
N TYR A 147 -21.32 -13.46 -19.01
CA TYR A 147 -21.01 -13.34 -17.60
C TYR A 147 -22.26 -12.99 -16.80
N GLN A 148 -22.35 -13.52 -15.59
CA GLN A 148 -23.36 -13.12 -14.61
C GLN A 148 -22.78 -12.11 -13.62
N VAL A 149 -23.52 -11.05 -13.32
CA VAL A 149 -23.20 -10.12 -12.23
C VAL A 149 -23.48 -10.79 -10.90
N VAL A 150 -22.45 -11.06 -10.11
CA VAL A 150 -22.58 -11.72 -8.80
C VAL A 150 -22.36 -10.79 -7.62
N GLU A 151 -21.57 -9.74 -7.81
CA GLU A 151 -21.41 -8.67 -6.82
C GLU A 151 -21.52 -7.31 -7.48
N HIS A 152 -22.04 -6.35 -6.71
CA HIS A 152 -22.24 -4.98 -7.14
C HIS A 152 -21.95 -4.06 -5.95
N PHE A 153 -21.01 -3.15 -6.15
CA PHE A 153 -20.59 -2.18 -5.17
C PHE A 153 -20.69 -0.76 -5.72
N GLN A 154 -21.08 0.17 -4.85
CA GLN A 154 -20.93 1.61 -5.07
C GLN A 154 -19.75 2.12 -4.25
N LEU A 155 -18.79 2.73 -4.93
CA LEU A 155 -17.61 3.36 -4.37
C LEU A 155 -17.85 4.86 -4.31
N ASN A 156 -18.04 5.39 -3.10
CA ASN A 156 -18.24 6.82 -2.89
C ASN A 156 -16.93 7.42 -2.38
N SER A 157 -16.26 8.17 -3.24
CA SER A 157 -15.03 8.90 -2.89
C SER A 157 -15.35 10.06 -1.95
N ASN A 158 -14.41 10.36 -1.06
CA ASN A 158 -14.44 11.54 -0.19
C ASN A 158 -14.45 12.86 -1.00
N SER A 159 -13.97 12.84 -2.25
CA SER A 159 -14.08 13.97 -3.17
C SER A 159 -15.50 14.19 -3.73
N GLY A 160 -16.43 13.25 -3.50
CA GLY A 160 -17.78 13.27 -4.06
C GLY A 160 -17.90 12.59 -5.42
N ALA A 161 -16.82 12.01 -5.95
CA ALA A 161 -16.91 11.15 -7.13
C ALA A 161 -17.58 9.81 -6.77
N GLU A 162 -18.44 9.33 -7.66
CA GLU A 162 -19.14 8.06 -7.53
C GLU A 162 -18.68 7.12 -8.65
N GLU A 163 -18.44 5.88 -8.28
CA GLU A 163 -18.05 4.83 -9.19
C GLU A 163 -18.71 3.53 -8.80
N GLU A 164 -19.08 2.71 -9.77
CA GLU A 164 -19.58 1.36 -9.51
C GLU A 164 -18.55 0.31 -9.89
N LYS A 165 -18.48 -0.72 -9.05
CA LYS A 165 -17.64 -1.90 -9.24
C LYS A 165 -18.55 -3.12 -9.29
N LEU A 166 -18.50 -3.87 -10.38
CA LEU A 166 -19.28 -5.07 -10.62
C LEU A 166 -18.33 -6.25 -10.76
N VAL A 167 -18.64 -7.36 -10.08
CA VAL A 167 -17.92 -8.63 -10.24
C VAL A 167 -18.76 -9.56 -11.09
N LEU A 168 -18.17 -10.03 -12.18
CA LEU A 168 -18.78 -10.79 -13.25
C LEU A 168 -18.16 -12.19 -13.30
N LEU A 169 -18.98 -13.23 -13.29
CA LEU A 169 -18.52 -14.63 -13.37
C LEU A 169 -19.02 -15.34 -14.62
N SER A 170 -18.13 -16.11 -15.26
CA SER A 170 -18.47 -17.05 -16.32
C SER A 170 -17.75 -18.37 -16.07
N GLY A 171 -18.43 -19.33 -15.44
CA GLY A 171 -17.79 -20.57 -14.98
C GLY A 171 -16.72 -20.30 -13.93
N ILE A 172 -15.44 -20.46 -14.31
CA ILE A 172 -14.27 -20.18 -13.45
C ILE A 172 -13.65 -18.81 -13.71
N ASP A 173 -14.07 -18.12 -14.77
CA ASP A 173 -13.50 -16.82 -15.16
C ASP A 173 -14.17 -15.71 -14.35
N GLU A 174 -13.35 -14.84 -13.74
CA GLU A 174 -13.78 -13.66 -12.99
C GLU A 174 -13.30 -12.39 -13.71
N LEU A 175 -14.25 -11.50 -14.02
CA LEU A 175 -13.98 -10.15 -14.51
C LEU A 175 -14.54 -9.13 -13.54
N VAL A 176 -13.85 -8.00 -13.44
CA VAL A 176 -14.29 -6.85 -12.67
C VAL A 176 -14.48 -5.67 -13.61
N LEU A 177 -15.66 -5.07 -13.52
CA LEU A 177 -16.03 -3.90 -14.29
C LEU A 177 -16.12 -2.70 -13.36
N PHE A 178 -15.38 -1.66 -13.69
CA PHE A 178 -15.43 -0.36 -13.03
C PHE A 178 -16.09 0.65 -13.97
N LYS A 179 -17.17 1.30 -13.54
CA LYS A 179 -17.89 2.29 -14.33
C LYS A 179 -18.11 3.58 -13.57
N TYR A 180 -17.76 4.71 -14.19
CA TYR A 180 -17.95 6.04 -13.63
C TYR A 180 -18.22 7.05 -14.74
N PHE A 181 -18.87 8.16 -14.39
CA PHE A 181 -19.08 9.27 -15.32
C PHE A 181 -17.98 10.31 -15.16
N ASP A 182 -17.33 10.65 -16.26
CA ASP A 182 -16.49 11.84 -16.37
C ASP A 182 -17.30 12.95 -17.06
N GLN A 183 -17.86 13.83 -16.23
CA GLN A 183 -18.85 14.86 -16.59
C GLN A 183 -20.13 14.28 -17.21
N VAL A 184 -20.08 13.87 -18.47
CA VAL A 184 -21.19 13.29 -19.23
C VAL A 184 -20.81 11.98 -19.91
N ASN A 185 -19.52 11.66 -19.98
CA ASN A 185 -19.04 10.49 -20.70
C ASN A 185 -18.88 9.32 -19.73
N LEU A 186 -19.55 8.21 -20.00
CA LEU A 186 -19.33 6.99 -19.26
C LEU A 186 -17.93 6.43 -19.60
N LYS A 187 -17.16 6.14 -18.55
CA LYS A 187 -15.87 5.47 -18.64
C LYS A 187 -15.99 4.09 -18.04
N ILE A 188 -15.58 3.09 -18.81
CA ILE A 188 -15.65 1.69 -18.40
C ILE A 188 -14.24 1.10 -18.44
N ARG A 189 -13.87 0.43 -17.35
CA ARG A 189 -12.65 -0.35 -17.25
C ARG A 189 -13.03 -1.79 -16.97
N VAL A 190 -12.53 -2.70 -17.79
CA VAL A 190 -12.69 -4.14 -17.59
C VAL A 190 -11.33 -4.69 -17.19
N ALA A 191 -11.28 -5.36 -16.05
CA ALA A 191 -10.04 -5.82 -15.46
C ALA A 191 -10.19 -7.21 -14.84
N GLU A 192 -9.09 -7.94 -14.81
CA GLU A 192 -8.96 -9.21 -14.12
C GLU A 192 -8.26 -8.99 -12.78
N LYS A 193 -8.66 -9.77 -11.78
CA LYS A 193 -8.02 -9.75 -10.48
C LYS A 193 -6.66 -10.43 -10.57
N VAL A 194 -5.63 -9.73 -10.11
CA VAL A 194 -4.26 -10.24 -10.05
C VAL A 194 -3.78 -10.30 -8.61
N ASN A 195 -2.81 -11.18 -8.36
CA ASN A 195 -2.16 -11.24 -7.06
C ASN A 195 -1.31 -9.97 -6.87
N ILE A 196 -1.48 -9.26 -5.77
CA ILE A 196 -0.65 -8.08 -5.49
C ILE A 196 0.85 -8.43 -5.45
N TYR A 197 1.18 -9.63 -4.98
CA TYR A 197 2.56 -10.12 -4.91
C TYR A 197 3.16 -10.46 -6.29
N SER A 198 2.34 -10.68 -7.33
CA SER A 198 2.85 -10.85 -8.70
C SER A 198 3.18 -9.51 -9.38
N ILE A 199 2.75 -8.38 -8.80
CA ILE A 199 3.14 -7.04 -9.25
C ILE A 199 4.49 -6.67 -8.62
N ASP A 200 4.55 -6.71 -7.29
CA ASP A 200 5.77 -6.49 -6.52
C ASP A 200 5.58 -7.20 -5.16
N GLU A 201 6.51 -8.08 -4.82
CA GLU A 201 6.48 -8.92 -3.60
C GLU A 201 6.37 -8.10 -2.31
N SER A 202 6.76 -6.82 -2.34
CA SER A 202 6.80 -5.92 -1.19
C SER A 202 5.73 -4.82 -1.21
N LEU A 203 4.82 -4.84 -2.19
CA LEU A 203 3.90 -3.74 -2.46
C LEU A 203 2.89 -3.48 -1.34
N ASP A 204 2.30 -4.54 -0.79
CA ASP A 204 1.37 -4.46 0.34
C ASP A 204 2.02 -3.75 1.53
N THR A 205 3.27 -4.11 1.79
CA THR A 205 3.99 -3.59 2.93
C THR A 205 4.50 -2.18 2.67
N GLU A 206 4.90 -1.89 1.44
CA GLU A 206 5.24 -0.52 1.05
C GLU A 206 4.05 0.42 1.27
N ILE A 207 2.85 0.01 0.83
CA ILE A 207 1.63 0.79 1.04
C ILE A 207 1.36 0.96 2.54
N LEU A 208 1.45 -0.12 3.33
CA LEU A 208 1.28 -0.05 4.78
C LEU A 208 2.33 0.80 5.49
N LEU A 209 3.51 1.02 4.93
CA LEU A 209 4.57 1.75 5.62
C LEU A 209 4.68 3.21 5.18
N LYS A 210 4.45 3.45 3.89
CA LYS A 210 4.58 4.78 3.27
C LYS A 210 3.23 5.45 3.04
N GLN A 211 2.13 4.76 3.34
CA GLN A 211 0.76 5.17 3.02
C GLN A 211 0.52 5.36 1.52
N GLN A 212 1.47 4.90 0.69
CA GLN A 212 1.49 5.19 -0.72
C GLN A 212 2.39 4.18 -1.46
N PRO A 213 1.91 3.56 -2.54
CA PRO A 213 2.73 2.71 -3.41
C PRO A 213 3.75 3.51 -4.24
N LYS A 214 4.65 2.83 -4.94
CA LYS A 214 5.56 3.48 -5.91
C LYS A 214 4.78 4.24 -6.98
N ALA A 215 5.36 5.33 -7.48
CA ALA A 215 4.77 6.10 -8.57
C ALA A 215 4.74 5.32 -9.89
N ILE A 216 5.66 4.37 -10.08
CA ILE A 216 5.75 3.53 -11.26
C ILE A 216 5.76 2.06 -10.81
N LEU A 217 4.93 1.26 -11.45
CA LEU A 217 4.88 -0.20 -11.28
C LEU A 217 5.14 -0.87 -12.63
N THR A 218 5.73 -2.06 -12.61
CA THR A 218 5.95 -2.85 -13.82
C THR A 218 5.19 -4.17 -13.69
N VAL A 219 4.30 -4.43 -14.64
CA VAL A 219 3.50 -5.66 -14.69
C VAL A 219 3.66 -6.27 -16.07
N ASN A 220 4.07 -7.53 -16.13
CA ASN A 220 4.29 -8.25 -17.39
C ASN A 220 5.21 -7.48 -18.37
N GLY A 221 6.24 -6.81 -17.85
CA GLY A 221 7.19 -6.01 -18.65
C GLY A 221 6.68 -4.64 -19.09
N LYS A 222 5.43 -4.27 -18.78
CA LYS A 222 4.84 -2.97 -19.11
C LYS A 222 4.88 -2.02 -17.91
N LYS A 223 5.20 -0.75 -18.16
CA LYS A 223 5.23 0.29 -17.13
C LYS A 223 3.86 0.94 -16.97
N PHE A 224 3.46 1.09 -15.71
CA PHE A 224 2.24 1.74 -15.28
C PHE A 224 2.60 2.91 -14.37
N TYR A 225 2.05 4.08 -14.66
CA TYR A 225 2.31 5.34 -13.96
C TYR A 225 1.08 5.71 -13.14
N ARG A 226 1.30 6.03 -11.87
CA ARG A 226 0.22 6.42 -10.97
C ARG A 226 -0.39 7.73 -11.42
N ASP A 227 -1.71 7.75 -11.59
CA ASP A 227 -2.46 8.91 -12.05
C ASP A 227 -3.32 9.50 -10.92
N ALA A 228 -4.08 8.66 -10.21
CA ALA A 228 -4.99 9.12 -9.16
C ALA A 228 -4.89 8.32 -7.87
N TYR A 229 -5.23 8.98 -6.76
CA TYR A 229 -5.45 8.37 -5.45
C TYR A 229 -6.81 8.80 -4.92
N GLN A 230 -7.61 7.83 -4.48
CA GLN A 230 -8.93 8.07 -3.94
C GLN A 230 -9.10 7.33 -2.61
N THR A 231 -9.91 7.91 -1.73
CA THR A 231 -10.34 7.27 -0.49
C THR A 231 -11.83 7.45 -0.35
N GLY A 232 -12.50 6.49 0.27
CA GLY A 232 -13.94 6.56 0.39
C GLY A 232 -14.56 5.42 1.16
N SER A 233 -15.86 5.24 0.94
CA SER A 233 -16.65 4.16 1.52
C SER A 233 -17.22 3.27 0.41
N ILE A 234 -17.32 1.98 0.71
CA ILE A 234 -17.92 0.97 -0.16
C ILE A 234 -19.31 0.66 0.37
N TYR A 235 -20.30 0.68 -0.50
CA TYR A 235 -21.61 0.11 -0.24
C TYR A 235 -21.80 -1.13 -1.10
N SER A 236 -22.28 -2.20 -0.48
CA SER A 236 -22.60 -3.45 -1.17
C SER A 236 -24.10 -3.50 -1.42
N PHE A 237 -24.49 -3.67 -2.69
CA PHE A 237 -25.88 -3.93 -3.05
C PHE A 237 -26.29 -5.37 -2.69
N THR A 238 -25.33 -6.28 -2.56
CA THR A 238 -25.59 -7.67 -2.14
C THR A 238 -25.99 -7.73 -0.67
N ASP A 239 -25.26 -7.00 0.19
CA ASP A 239 -25.49 -6.97 1.64
C ASP A 239 -26.42 -5.82 2.09
N ASP A 240 -26.82 -4.94 1.18
CA ASP A 240 -27.61 -3.73 1.44
C ASP A 240 -27.04 -2.83 2.56
N LYS A 241 -25.71 -2.73 2.66
CA LYS A 241 -25.03 -1.98 3.73
C LYS A 241 -23.72 -1.35 3.28
N VAL A 242 -23.31 -0.30 4.00
CA VAL A 242 -21.94 0.22 3.91
C VAL A 242 -21.02 -0.80 4.58
N THR A 243 -20.07 -1.34 3.82
CA THR A 243 -19.24 -2.46 4.28
C THR A 243 -17.94 -1.97 4.90
N HIS A 244 -17.13 -1.26 4.13
CA HIS A 244 -15.76 -0.89 4.52
C HIS A 244 -15.35 0.45 3.91
N LYS A 245 -14.30 1.04 4.47
CA LYS A 245 -13.58 2.15 3.83
C LYS A 245 -12.53 1.59 2.88
N TYR A 246 -12.23 2.36 1.85
CA TYR A 246 -11.22 1.98 0.86
C TYR A 246 -10.21 3.10 0.61
N GLY A 247 -8.99 2.69 0.25
CA GLY A 247 -8.02 3.51 -0.45
C GLY A 247 -7.76 2.86 -1.82
N ARG A 248 -7.62 3.67 -2.87
CA ARG A 248 -7.42 3.17 -4.23
C ARG A 248 -6.39 4.00 -4.97
N TRP A 249 -5.45 3.32 -5.61
CA TRP A 249 -4.46 3.92 -6.48
C TRP A 249 -4.68 3.43 -7.91
N ASP A 250 -4.94 4.37 -8.80
CA ASP A 250 -5.15 4.10 -10.22
C ASP A 250 -3.89 4.43 -11.01
N TYR A 251 -3.56 3.52 -11.92
CA TYR A 251 -2.39 3.59 -12.78
C TYR A 251 -2.79 3.36 -14.23
N TYR A 252 -2.04 4.02 -15.12
CA TYR A 252 -2.20 3.88 -16.56
C TYR A 252 -0.85 3.66 -17.22
N ASP A 253 -0.84 2.97 -18.35
CA ASP A 253 0.33 2.95 -19.21
C ASP A 253 0.50 4.28 -19.98
N GLU A 254 1.57 4.37 -20.77
CA GLU A 254 1.85 5.55 -21.59
C GLU A 254 0.74 5.85 -22.60
N SER A 255 0.03 4.81 -23.08
CA SER A 255 -1.09 4.96 -24.02
C SER A 255 -2.41 5.36 -23.35
N ARG A 256 -2.49 5.29 -22.01
CA ARG A 256 -3.74 5.46 -21.23
C ARG A 256 -4.86 4.50 -21.62
N VAL A 257 -4.53 3.36 -22.21
CA VAL A 257 -5.48 2.31 -22.57
C VAL A 257 -5.45 1.17 -21.56
N GLU A 258 -4.24 0.77 -21.15
CA GLU A 258 -4.10 -0.24 -20.11
C GLU A 258 -4.26 0.41 -18.74
N TYR A 259 -4.87 -0.34 -17.85
CA TYR A 259 -5.27 0.10 -16.53
C TYR A 259 -4.79 -0.88 -15.48
N LEU A 260 -4.18 -0.35 -14.43
CA LEU A 260 -3.84 -1.10 -13.23
C LEU A 260 -4.45 -0.36 -12.04
N THR A 261 -5.05 -1.09 -11.12
CA THR A 261 -5.50 -0.50 -9.86
C THR A 261 -5.20 -1.38 -8.68
N ILE A 262 -4.93 -0.71 -7.57
CA ILE A 262 -4.68 -1.32 -6.28
C ILE A 262 -5.68 -0.72 -5.31
N GLU A 263 -6.52 -1.57 -4.75
CA GLU A 263 -7.49 -1.23 -3.73
C GLU A 263 -7.04 -1.80 -2.39
N GLN A 264 -7.05 -0.97 -1.35
CA GLN A 264 -6.97 -1.37 0.04
C GLN A 264 -8.36 -1.25 0.65
N VAL A 265 -8.96 -2.37 1.03
CA VAL A 265 -10.27 -2.44 1.69
C VAL A 265 -10.06 -2.71 3.18
N GLY A 266 -10.58 -1.82 4.02
CA GLY A 266 -10.31 -1.85 5.45
C GLY A 266 -8.82 -1.75 5.76
N ALA A 267 -8.37 -2.41 6.82
CA ALA A 267 -6.99 -2.24 7.30
C ALA A 267 -5.94 -2.98 6.46
N LYS A 268 -6.25 -4.19 5.98
CA LYS A 268 -5.22 -5.14 5.50
C LYS A 268 -5.60 -5.94 4.25
N ASN A 269 -6.78 -5.72 3.67
CA ASN A 269 -7.19 -6.48 2.49
C ASN A 269 -6.80 -5.70 1.25
N PHE A 270 -5.85 -6.24 0.49
CA PHE A 270 -5.41 -5.65 -0.77
C PHE A 270 -6.00 -6.44 -1.94
N HIS A 271 -6.48 -5.70 -2.93
CA HIS A 271 -6.90 -6.24 -4.20
C HIS A 271 -6.18 -5.48 -5.30
N ALA A 272 -5.70 -6.20 -6.31
CA ALA A 272 -5.11 -5.60 -7.48
C ALA A 272 -5.84 -6.09 -8.73
N TYR A 273 -6.04 -5.20 -9.69
CA TYR A 273 -6.70 -5.54 -10.95
C TYR A 273 -5.92 -4.95 -12.12
N VAL A 274 -5.77 -5.73 -13.18
CA VAL A 274 -5.11 -5.32 -14.42
C VAL A 274 -6.10 -5.51 -15.56
N GLY A 275 -6.20 -4.51 -16.42
CA GLY A 275 -7.21 -4.49 -17.46
C GLY A 275 -7.02 -3.34 -18.42
N LYS A 276 -8.11 -2.94 -19.05
CA LYS A 276 -8.10 -1.89 -20.07
C LYS A 276 -9.39 -1.08 -20.09
N LEU A 277 -9.31 0.07 -20.74
CA LEU A 277 -10.47 0.91 -21.04
C LEU A 277 -11.23 0.31 -22.21
N VAL A 278 -12.55 0.25 -22.07
CA VAL A 278 -13.45 -0.24 -23.13
C VAL A 278 -14.60 0.73 -23.33
N HIS A 279 -15.16 0.70 -24.53
CA HIS A 279 -16.37 1.45 -24.87
C HIS A 279 -17.62 0.64 -24.51
N GLU A 280 -18.77 1.32 -24.35
CA GLU A 280 -20.06 0.67 -24.07
C GLU A 280 -20.44 -0.37 -25.12
N THR A 281 -20.04 -0.13 -26.37
CA THR A 281 -20.29 -1.03 -27.51
C THR A 281 -19.46 -2.32 -27.46
N ALA A 282 -18.54 -2.47 -26.49
CA ALA A 282 -17.83 -3.72 -26.28
C ALA A 282 -18.72 -4.81 -25.65
N PHE A 283 -19.90 -4.42 -25.15
CA PHE A 283 -20.91 -5.30 -24.57
C PHE A 283 -22.05 -5.44 -25.58
N SER A 284 -22.33 -6.66 -26.02
CA SER A 284 -23.29 -6.91 -27.11
C SER A 284 -24.71 -7.04 -26.58
N ASP A 285 -24.91 -7.89 -25.56
CA ASP A 285 -26.21 -8.20 -24.99
C ASP A 285 -26.19 -8.05 -23.48
N ILE A 286 -27.24 -7.42 -22.94
CA ILE A 286 -27.46 -7.26 -21.49
C ILE A 286 -28.85 -7.77 -21.17
N LEU A 287 -28.93 -8.90 -20.47
CA LEU A 287 -30.17 -9.56 -20.13
C LEU A 287 -30.48 -9.31 -18.64
N PRO A 288 -31.60 -8.65 -18.31
CA PRO A 288 -31.97 -8.44 -16.92
C PRO A 288 -32.34 -9.77 -16.27
N LYS A 289 -32.06 -9.87 -14.97
CA LYS A 289 -32.53 -11.01 -14.17
C LYS A 289 -34.06 -10.96 -14.08
N LYS A 290 -34.70 -12.11 -14.32
CA LYS A 290 -36.14 -12.30 -14.09
C LYS A 290 -36.52 -12.18 -12.62
#